data_AF-A0A7X7KUI1-F1
#
_entry.id   AF-A0A7X7KUI1-F1
#
_cell.length_a   1.000
_cell.length_b   1.000
_cell.length_c   1.000
_cell.angle_alpha   90.00
_cell.angle_beta   90.00
_cell.angle_gamma   90.00
#
_symmetry.space_group_name_H-M   'P 1'
#
loop_
_entity.id
_entity.type
_entity.pdbx_description
1 polymer ?
#
loop_
_entity_poly.entity_id
_entity_poly.type
_entity_poly.pdbx_seq_one_letter_code
_entity_poly.pdbx_strand_id
1 'polypeptide(L)'
;MEKLSQPIERFDVKDKIAGEAKYCADLHPDGLIYARTLRATLARARILSISLPELPPDYVIVDHRDIPGRNVVPIVFEDQPFFAEQEVKYIGEPI
;
A
#
# COMPACT_ATOMS: atom_id res chain seq x y z
N MET A 1 -9.29 -39.59 -17.17
CA MET A 1 -9.70 -38.66 -16.09
C MET A 1 -8.69 -38.82 -14.97
N GLU A 2 -7.90 -37.79 -14.69
CA GLU A 2 -6.94 -37.82 -13.59
C GLU A 2 -7.68 -37.94 -12.25
N LYS A 3 -7.12 -38.72 -11.32
CA LYS A 3 -7.70 -38.93 -9.98
C LYS A 3 -7.34 -37.74 -9.11
N LEU A 4 -8.34 -37.15 -8.43
CA LEU A 4 -8.18 -36.02 -7.50
C LEU A 4 -7.14 -36.26 -6.39
N SER A 5 -6.82 -37.51 -6.06
CA SER A 5 -5.86 -37.88 -5.01
C SER A 5 -4.41 -37.97 -5.47
N GLN A 6 -4.12 -37.73 -6.75
CA GLN A 6 -2.75 -37.83 -7.26
C GLN A 6 -2.00 -36.50 -7.05
N PRO A 7 -0.75 -36.54 -6.58
CA PRO A 7 0.07 -35.34 -6.54
C PRO A 7 0.36 -34.89 -7.97
N ILE A 8 0.20 -33.60 -8.23
CA ILE A 8 0.55 -32.97 -9.50
C ILE A 8 1.60 -31.88 -9.24
N GLU A 9 2.48 -31.67 -10.21
CA GLU A 9 3.37 -30.51 -10.19
C GLU A 9 2.52 -29.24 -10.35
N ARG A 10 2.71 -28.25 -9.49
CA ARG A 10 2.03 -26.96 -9.69
C ARG A 10 2.57 -26.30 -10.95
N PHE A 11 1.67 -25.70 -11.72
CA PHE A 11 2.00 -25.09 -13.01
C PHE A 11 3.07 -23.99 -12.93
N ASP A 12 3.25 -23.36 -11.76
CA ASP A 12 4.17 -22.25 -11.50
C ASP A 12 5.53 -22.66 -10.94
N VAL A 13 5.81 -23.97 -10.78
CA VAL A 13 7.05 -24.46 -10.14
C VAL A 13 8.28 -24.06 -10.93
N LYS A 14 8.28 -24.32 -12.25
CA LYS A 14 9.46 -24.13 -13.11
C LYS A 14 9.95 -22.69 -13.08
N ASP A 15 9.05 -21.74 -13.29
CA ASP A 15 9.38 -20.31 -13.33
C ASP A 15 9.84 -19.81 -11.95
N LYS A 16 9.24 -20.32 -10.86
CA LYS A 16 9.60 -19.92 -9.49
C LYS A 16 10.98 -20.42 -9.08
N ILE A 17 11.32 -21.67 -9.39
CA ILE A 17 12.64 -22.22 -9.05
C ILE A 17 13.75 -21.67 -9.96
N ALA A 18 13.40 -21.24 -11.17
CA ALA A 18 14.33 -20.61 -12.11
C ALA A 18 14.54 -19.11 -11.84
N GLY A 19 13.72 -18.47 -11.00
CA GLY A 19 13.74 -17.02 -10.80
C GLY A 19 13.18 -16.22 -11.99
N GLU A 20 12.45 -16.88 -12.88
CA GLU A 20 11.82 -16.28 -14.06
C GLU A 20 10.44 -15.71 -13.74
N ALA A 21 9.78 -16.22 -12.70
CA ALA A 21 8.52 -15.71 -12.21
C ALA A 21 8.65 -14.23 -11.80
N LYS A 22 7.88 -13.36 -12.45
CA LYS A 22 7.82 -11.93 -12.15
C LYS A 22 6.74 -11.62 -11.13
N TYR A 23 7.12 -10.91 -10.07
CA TYR A 23 6.22 -10.34 -9.07
C TYR A 23 6.13 -8.83 -9.25
N CYS A 24 5.21 -8.16 -8.54
CA CYS A 24 4.97 -6.73 -8.68
C CYS A 24 6.25 -5.88 -8.53
N ALA A 25 7.16 -6.27 -7.64
CA ALA A 25 8.42 -5.56 -7.41
C ALA A 25 9.46 -5.75 -8.52
N ASP A 26 9.29 -6.74 -9.40
CA ASP A 26 10.19 -6.98 -10.53
C ASP A 26 9.80 -6.16 -11.77
N LEU A 27 8.61 -5.55 -11.77
CA LEU A 27 8.05 -4.80 -12.88
C LEU A 27 8.51 -3.34 -12.84
N HIS A 28 9.19 -2.90 -13.91
CA HIS A 28 9.72 -1.54 -14.06
C HIS A 28 9.32 -0.96 -15.43
N PRO A 29 8.04 -0.60 -15.63
CA PRO A 29 7.60 0.02 -16.88
C PRO A 29 8.19 1.43 -17.04
N ASP A 30 8.27 1.89 -18.28
CA ASP A 30 8.69 3.26 -18.58
C ASP A 30 7.76 4.28 -17.91
N GLY A 31 8.36 5.29 -17.26
CA GLY A 31 7.61 6.32 -16.53
C GLY A 31 7.09 5.89 -15.15
N LEU A 32 7.57 4.77 -14.58
CA LEU A 32 7.22 4.37 -13.22
C LEU A 32 7.56 5.47 -12.20
N ILE A 33 6.54 5.89 -11.45
CA ILE A 33 6.70 6.78 -10.29
C ILE A 33 6.81 5.97 -9.00
N TYR A 34 7.55 6.51 -8.04
CA TYR A 34 7.72 5.91 -6.72
C TYR A 34 6.95 6.73 -5.69
N ALA A 35 6.36 6.04 -4.72
CA ALA A 35 5.63 6.66 -3.62
C ALA A 35 6.09 6.10 -2.28
N ARG A 36 6.00 6.92 -1.24
CA ARG A 36 6.26 6.51 0.14
C ARG A 36 5.23 7.16 1.06
N THR A 37 4.71 6.38 1.99
CA THR A 37 3.72 6.84 2.97
C THR A 37 4.41 7.39 4.22
N LEU A 38 4.01 8.58 4.67
CA LEU A 38 4.28 9.03 6.02
C LEU A 38 3.37 8.25 6.98
N ARG A 39 3.92 7.72 8.07
CA ARG A 39 3.17 6.86 8.99
C ARG A 39 3.27 7.36 10.42
N ALA A 40 2.17 7.20 11.15
CA ALA A 40 2.06 7.53 12.56
C ALA A 40 3.13 6.80 13.40
N THR A 41 3.82 7.54 14.26
CA THR A 41 4.78 6.99 15.23
C THR A 41 4.17 6.80 16.61
N LEU A 42 2.96 7.32 16.84
CA LEU A 42 2.23 7.26 18.08
C LEU A 42 1.01 6.34 17.94
N ALA A 43 0.72 5.59 19.00
CA ALA A 43 -0.40 4.64 19.00
C ALA A 43 -1.77 5.32 19.01
N ARG A 44 -1.91 6.49 19.62
CA ARG A 44 -3.14 7.28 19.55
C ARG A 44 -2.85 8.76 19.79
N ALA A 45 -3.14 9.62 18.83
CA ALA A 45 -2.85 11.04 18.93
C ALA A 45 -3.73 11.86 17.97
N ARG A 46 -3.90 13.14 18.28
CA ARG A 46 -4.54 14.11 17.38
C ARG A 46 -3.48 14.79 16.51
N ILE A 47 -3.73 14.87 15.21
CA ILE A 47 -2.90 15.60 14.26
C ILE A 47 -3.24 17.08 14.39
N LEU A 48 -2.31 17.88 14.94
CA LEU A 48 -2.51 19.32 15.09
C LEU A 48 -2.05 20.10 13.86
N SER A 49 -0.95 19.67 13.28
CA SER A 49 -0.36 20.23 12.06
C SER A 49 0.57 19.21 11.41
N ILE A 50 0.77 19.35 10.11
CA ILE A 50 1.78 18.64 9.32
C ILE A 50 2.70 19.71 8.74
N SER A 51 3.99 19.62 9.04
CA SER A 51 5.02 20.46 8.43
C SER A 51 5.87 19.62 7.50
N LEU A 52 5.96 20.04 6.25
CA LEU A 52 6.78 19.38 5.24
C LEU A 52 8.16 20.07 5.17
N PRO A 53 9.24 19.31 4.95
CA PRO A 53 10.51 19.90 4.57
C PRO A 53 10.42 20.54 3.18
N GLU A 54 11.44 21.28 2.78
CA GLU A 54 11.61 21.64 1.37
C GLU A 54 11.77 20.36 0.54
N LEU A 55 10.89 20.19 -0.45
CA LEU A 55 10.86 19.03 -1.32
C LEU A 55 11.24 19.44 -2.74
N PRO A 56 11.87 18.54 -3.52
CA PRO A 56 12.13 18.79 -4.93
C PRO A 56 10.83 19.11 -5.71
N PRO A 57 10.87 19.95 -6.75
CA PRO A 57 9.66 20.43 -7.45
C PRO A 57 8.79 19.34 -8.09
N ASP A 58 9.36 18.18 -8.35
CA ASP A 58 8.74 17.00 -8.96
C ASP A 58 8.01 16.10 -7.94
N TYR A 59 8.14 16.37 -6.64
CA TYR A 59 7.42 15.63 -5.62
C TYR A 59 5.97 16.09 -5.54
N VAL A 60 5.06 15.12 -5.49
CA VAL A 60 3.64 15.35 -5.25
C VAL A 60 3.30 14.86 -3.85
N ILE A 61 2.62 15.71 -3.09
CA ILE A 61 2.08 15.37 -1.77
C ILE A 61 0.62 15.03 -1.95
N VAL A 62 0.21 13.92 -1.34
CA VAL A 62 -1.14 13.39 -1.38
C VAL A 62 -1.56 13.09 0.05
N ASP A 63 -2.71 13.59 0.47
CA ASP A 63 -3.32 13.27 1.76
C ASP A 63 -4.81 12.97 1.66
N HIS A 64 -5.48 12.89 2.81
CA HIS A 64 -6.91 12.56 2.90
C HIS A 64 -7.82 13.47 2.05
N ARG A 65 -7.39 14.69 1.71
CA ARG A 65 -8.15 15.67 0.92
C ARG A 65 -8.10 15.41 -0.57
N ASP A 66 -7.10 14.65 -1.02
CA ASP A 66 -6.90 14.28 -2.43
C ASP A 66 -7.67 13.02 -2.82
N ILE A 67 -8.36 12.39 -1.87
CA ILE A 67 -9.24 11.25 -2.14
C ILE A 67 -10.52 11.76 -2.81
N PRO A 68 -10.81 11.38 -4.07
CA PRO A 68 -11.99 11.88 -4.79
C PRO A 68 -13.32 11.34 -4.25
N GLY A 69 -13.27 10.27 -3.45
CA GLY A 69 -14.40 9.61 -2.83
C GLY A 69 -14.39 9.69 -1.31
N ARG A 70 -14.96 8.68 -0.66
CA ARG A 70 -14.92 8.57 0.79
C ARG A 70 -13.54 8.08 1.23
N ASN A 71 -12.95 8.75 2.21
CA ASN A 71 -11.68 8.34 2.82
C ASN A 71 -11.89 7.15 3.77
N VAL A 72 -12.10 5.97 3.20
CA VAL A 72 -12.32 4.73 3.95
C VAL A 72 -11.84 3.52 3.16
N VAL A 73 -11.38 2.49 3.87
CA VAL A 73 -11.04 1.17 3.33
C VAL A 73 -12.20 0.21 3.61
N PRO A 74 -13.06 -0.12 2.62
CA PRO A 74 -14.31 -0.84 2.87
C PRO A 74 -14.09 -2.37 2.86
N ILE A 75 -13.51 -2.93 3.93
CA ILE A 75 -13.31 -4.39 4.04
C ILE A 75 -14.47 -5.05 4.80
N VAL A 76 -14.67 -4.68 6.06
CA VAL A 76 -15.75 -5.22 6.93
C VAL A 76 -16.62 -4.10 7.46
N PHE A 77 -16.00 -3.13 8.14
CA PHE A 77 -16.63 -1.92 8.65
C PHE A 77 -16.01 -0.69 8.00
N GLU A 78 -16.74 0.41 8.01
CA GLU A 78 -16.30 1.70 7.47
C GLU A 78 -15.60 2.55 8.54
N ASP A 79 -14.67 1.95 9.28
CA ASP A 79 -14.00 2.54 10.45
C ASP A 79 -12.49 2.79 10.25
N GLN A 80 -11.93 2.27 9.15
CA GLN A 80 -10.54 2.45 8.76
C GLN A 80 -10.42 3.50 7.65
N PRO A 81 -9.87 4.69 7.94
CA PRO A 81 -9.57 5.66 6.89
C PRO A 81 -8.43 5.17 5.98
N PHE A 82 -8.35 5.70 4.76
CA PHE A 82 -7.22 5.44 3.87
C PHE A 82 -6.00 6.30 4.27
N PHE A 83 -6.24 7.56 4.65
CA PHE A 83 -5.28 8.47 5.29
C PHE A 83 -5.90 9.09 6.54
N ALA A 84 -5.14 9.24 7.62
CA ALA A 84 -5.61 9.83 8.86
C ALA A 84 -5.99 11.31 8.67
N GLU A 85 -7.19 11.71 9.10
CA GLU A 85 -7.68 13.09 8.93
C GLU A 85 -7.34 13.98 10.13
N GLN A 86 -7.79 13.57 11.32
CA GLN A 86 -7.69 14.36 12.54
C GLN A 86 -6.96 13.63 13.66
N GLU A 87 -7.03 12.30 13.67
CA GLU A 87 -6.38 11.47 14.67
C GLU A 87 -5.77 10.23 14.03
N VAL A 88 -4.72 9.75 14.68
CA VAL A 88 -4.17 8.42 14.47
C VAL A 88 -4.61 7.55 15.65
N LYS A 89 -4.88 6.28 15.37
CA LYS A 89 -5.43 5.24 16.22
C LYS A 89 -4.47 4.05 16.38
N TYR A 90 -3.38 3.99 15.61
CA TYR A 90 -2.32 3.00 15.78
C TYR A 90 -0.96 3.44 15.21
N ILE A 91 0.12 2.82 15.69
CA ILE A 91 1.48 3.01 15.12
C ILE A 91 1.50 2.42 13.71
N GLY A 92 1.93 3.21 12.74
CA GLY A 92 1.98 2.81 11.34
C GLY A 92 0.77 3.25 10.52
N GLU A 93 -0.24 3.90 11.13
CA GLU A 93 -1.38 4.43 10.40
C GLU A 93 -0.91 5.45 9.34
N PRO A 94 -1.37 5.32 8.08
CA PRO A 94 -1.02 6.25 7.03
C PRO A 94 -1.57 7.64 7.35
N ILE A 95 -0.72 8.66 7.24
CA ILE A 95 -1.05 10.09 7.40
C ILE A 95 -1.13 10.72 6.02
#